data_AF-A0A9P0DJ04-F1
#
_entry.id   AF-A0A9P0DJ04-F1
#
_cell.length_a   1.000
_cell.length_b   1.000
_cell.length_c   1.000
_cell.angle_alpha   90.00
_cell.angle_beta   90.00
_cell.angle_gamma   90.00
#
_symmetry.space_group_name_H-M   'P 1'
#
loop_
_entity.id
_entity.type
_entity.pdbx_description
1 polymer ?
#
loop_
_entity_poly.entity_id
_entity_poly.type
_entity_poly.pdbx_seq_one_letter_code
_entity_poly.pdbx_strand_id
1 'polypeptide(L)'
;MAGVLSDQFKRLNLQTKTVGEDRIRRAKERNEDVAILSMELPGDNTKTFRCSSGKDCLFGSPTSLPLGTKKMEYKTRQWHEKCFCCCVCKVPIGTQSFIPREQEIYCAKCYEDKYATRCIKCNKVIASGGVTYKNEPWHRECFTCTHCQKSLAGERFTSRDEKPFCADCFGELFAKRCTACNKPITGIGGTKFISFEDRHWHNDCFFCASCNTSLVGRGFITDQEDIICPECAKQKLI
;
A
#
# COMPACT_ATOMS: atom_id res chain seq x y z
N MET A 1 -12.06 0.77 -8.00
CA MET A 1 -11.19 0.77 -9.21
C MET A 1 -9.80 1.31 -8.86
N ALA A 2 -8.96 0.48 -8.24
CA ALA A 2 -7.58 0.82 -7.91
C ALA A 2 -6.77 -0.49 -7.88
N GLY A 3 -6.28 -0.92 -9.05
CA GLY A 3 -5.71 -2.27 -9.17
C GLY A 3 -4.93 -2.55 -10.45
N VAL A 4 -4.30 -1.56 -11.07
CA VAL A 4 -3.60 -1.77 -12.37
C VAL A 4 -2.13 -1.31 -12.37
N LEU A 5 -1.61 -0.71 -11.29
CA LEU A 5 -0.24 -0.16 -11.28
C LEU A 5 0.82 -1.05 -10.61
N SER A 6 0.45 -2.08 -9.85
CA SER A 6 1.44 -2.95 -9.18
C SER A 6 1.95 -4.11 -10.03
N ASP A 7 1.34 -4.39 -11.19
CA ASP A 7 1.73 -5.51 -12.07
C ASP A 7 2.78 -5.13 -13.12
N GLN A 8 3.08 -3.84 -13.29
CA GLN A 8 4.16 -3.41 -14.19
C GLN A 8 5.56 -3.60 -13.56
N PHE A 9 5.68 -3.58 -12.23
CA PHE A 9 6.97 -3.69 -11.57
C PHE A 9 7.51 -5.13 -11.44
N LYS A 10 6.65 -6.15 -11.56
CA LYS A 10 7.08 -7.57 -11.46
C LYS A 10 7.53 -8.21 -12.78
N ARG A 11 7.49 -7.47 -13.89
CA ARG A 11 8.00 -7.95 -15.20
C ARG A 11 9.39 -7.42 -15.58
N LEU A 12 9.98 -6.55 -14.76
CA LEU A 12 11.28 -5.95 -15.06
C LEU A 12 12.43 -6.85 -14.60
N ASN A 13 12.53 -8.03 -15.21
CA ASN A 13 13.78 -8.78 -15.33
C ASN A 13 14.72 -8.01 -16.30
N LEU A 14 15.09 -6.78 -15.93
CA LEU A 14 15.88 -5.87 -16.75
C LEU A 14 17.37 -6.22 -16.64
N GLN A 15 17.77 -7.29 -17.32
CA GLN A 15 19.18 -7.48 -17.67
C GLN A 15 19.53 -6.56 -18.86
N THR A 16 20.38 -5.56 -18.62
CA THR A 16 21.00 -4.78 -19.70
C THR A 16 21.98 -5.65 -20.50
N LYS A 17 22.00 -5.49 -21.83
CA LYS A 17 23.16 -5.68 -22.73
C LYS A 17 22.75 -5.37 -24.17
N THR A 18 23.69 -4.75 -24.88
CA THR A 18 23.74 -4.14 -26.22
C THR A 18 22.74 -4.60 -27.30
N VAL A 19 22.39 -3.65 -28.17
CA VAL A 19 21.36 -3.69 -29.21
C VAL A 19 21.70 -4.71 -30.31
N GLY A 20 20.90 -5.75 -30.44
CA GLY A 20 20.73 -6.54 -31.66
C GLY A 20 19.27 -6.49 -32.08
N GLU A 21 18.98 -6.61 -33.38
CA GLU A 21 17.63 -6.56 -33.96
C GLU A 21 16.64 -7.50 -33.26
N ASP A 22 17.12 -8.65 -32.80
CA ASP A 22 16.36 -9.66 -32.06
C ASP A 22 15.75 -9.19 -30.73
N ARG A 23 16.32 -8.14 -30.12
CA ARG A 23 15.80 -7.61 -28.85
C ARG A 23 14.75 -6.53 -29.07
N ILE A 24 14.91 -5.73 -30.13
CA ILE A 24 13.87 -4.79 -30.60
C ILE A 24 12.62 -5.57 -30.99
N ARG A 25 12.79 -6.70 -31.70
CA ARG A 25 11.69 -7.61 -32.05
C ARG A 25 10.96 -8.14 -30.79
N ARG A 26 11.70 -8.66 -29.81
CA ARG A 26 11.13 -9.17 -28.55
C ARG A 26 10.46 -8.10 -27.69
N ALA A 27 10.98 -6.87 -27.68
CA ALA A 27 10.35 -5.76 -26.97
C ALA A 27 9.05 -5.31 -27.65
N LYS A 28 9.02 -5.29 -28.99
CA LYS A 28 7.78 -5.07 -29.76
C LYS A 28 6.73 -6.15 -29.47
N GLU A 29 7.14 -7.43 -29.40
CA GLU A 29 6.27 -8.55 -29.04
C GLU A 29 5.69 -8.44 -27.62
N ARG A 30 6.41 -7.81 -26.69
CA ARG A 30 5.97 -7.60 -25.29
C ARG A 30 5.31 -6.24 -25.06
N ASN A 31 5.14 -5.44 -26.10
CA ASN A 31 4.63 -4.06 -26.03
C ASN A 31 5.43 -3.17 -25.06
N GLU A 32 6.75 -3.33 -25.04
CA GLU A 32 7.68 -2.55 -24.22
C GLU A 32 8.22 -1.35 -25.02
N ASP A 33 8.23 -0.17 -24.40
CA ASP A 33 8.81 1.05 -24.99
C ASP A 33 10.36 0.94 -24.99
N VAL A 34 10.98 1.09 -26.16
CA VAL A 34 12.46 0.99 -26.33
C VAL A 34 12.98 2.20 -27.08
N ALA A 35 14.05 2.80 -26.55
CA ALA A 35 14.85 3.77 -27.30
C ALA A 35 15.94 3.04 -28.08
N ILE A 36 16.11 3.43 -29.34
CA ILE A 36 17.08 2.83 -30.26
C ILE A 36 18.33 3.69 -30.24
N LEU A 37 19.47 3.09 -29.93
CA LEU A 37 20.79 3.70 -30.08
C LEU A 37 21.35 3.28 -31.44
N SER A 38 21.44 4.22 -32.38
CA SER A 38 21.96 3.98 -33.74
C SER A 38 23.16 4.87 -34.04
N MET A 39 24.00 4.41 -34.97
CA MET A 39 25.15 5.15 -35.49
C MET A 39 24.89 5.42 -36.97
N GLU A 40 25.19 6.63 -37.45
CA GLU A 40 25.09 6.93 -38.87
C GLU A 40 26.35 6.45 -39.61
N LEU A 41 26.14 5.68 -40.67
CA LEU A 41 27.19 5.21 -41.56
C LEU A 41 27.48 6.27 -42.64
N PRO A 42 28.73 6.38 -43.15
CA PRO A 42 29.06 7.30 -44.22
C PRO A 42 28.24 6.96 -45.48
N GLY A 43 27.42 7.91 -45.98
CA GLY A 43 26.67 7.78 -47.23
C GLY A 43 25.14 7.71 -47.10
N ASP A 44 24.58 7.65 -45.88
CA ASP A 44 23.13 7.69 -45.68
C ASP A 44 22.62 9.14 -45.69
N ASN A 45 22.27 9.64 -46.88
CA ASN A 45 21.78 11.01 -47.07
C ASN A 45 20.27 11.16 -46.76
N THR A 46 19.72 10.36 -45.84
CA THR A 46 18.26 10.28 -45.65
C THR A 46 17.79 10.50 -44.21
N LYS A 47 17.98 11.72 -43.70
CA LYS A 47 17.03 12.54 -42.90
C LYS A 47 17.79 13.62 -42.14
N THR A 48 17.21 14.82 -42.10
CA THR A 48 17.72 15.93 -41.29
C THR A 48 17.61 15.57 -39.81
N PHE A 49 18.71 15.10 -39.21
CA PHE A 49 18.76 14.90 -37.77
C PHE A 49 18.42 16.21 -37.06
N ARG A 50 17.47 16.16 -36.12
CA ARG A 50 17.15 17.29 -35.25
C ARG A 50 16.96 16.81 -33.83
N CYS A 51 17.89 17.21 -32.97
CA CYS A 51 17.83 17.00 -31.54
C CYS A 51 16.55 17.63 -30.98
N SER A 52 15.71 16.80 -30.38
CA SER A 52 14.45 17.22 -29.76
C SER A 52 14.68 18.01 -28.46
N SER A 53 15.90 18.05 -27.92
CA SER A 53 16.26 19.01 -26.86
C SER A 53 16.28 20.46 -27.37
N GLY A 54 16.31 20.68 -28.69
CA GLY A 54 16.21 22.01 -29.28
C GLY A 54 17.28 22.95 -28.74
N LYS A 55 16.85 24.05 -28.10
CA LYS A 55 17.76 25.06 -27.51
C LYS A 55 18.58 24.54 -26.32
N ASP A 56 18.09 23.49 -25.65
CA ASP A 56 18.78 22.86 -24.51
C ASP A 56 19.75 21.75 -24.95
N CYS A 57 20.14 21.74 -26.24
CA CYS A 57 21.10 20.80 -26.77
C CYS A 57 22.49 21.02 -26.16
N LEU A 58 23.01 20.01 -25.43
CA LEU A 58 24.34 20.05 -24.82
C LEU A 58 25.48 20.07 -25.85
N PHE A 59 25.20 19.70 -27.10
CA PHE A 59 26.16 19.76 -28.22
C PHE A 59 26.20 21.13 -28.92
N GLY A 60 25.40 22.12 -28.49
CA GLY A 60 25.39 23.49 -29.03
C GLY A 60 24.74 23.65 -30.40
N SER A 61 24.60 22.57 -31.18
CA SER A 61 23.90 22.57 -32.46
C SER A 61 22.86 21.44 -32.51
N PRO A 62 21.55 21.75 -32.65
CA PRO A 62 20.49 20.75 -32.66
C PRO A 62 20.44 19.94 -33.95
N THR A 63 21.02 20.43 -35.06
CA THR A 63 20.91 19.81 -36.39
C THR A 63 22.18 19.09 -36.83
N SER A 64 23.28 19.23 -36.08
CA SER A 64 24.53 18.54 -36.40
C SER A 64 24.65 17.24 -35.62
N LEU A 65 24.93 16.15 -36.32
CA LEU A 65 25.38 14.90 -35.75
C LEU A 65 26.76 14.58 -36.35
N PRO A 66 27.86 14.70 -35.59
CA PRO A 66 29.18 14.40 -36.14
C PRO A 66 29.29 12.94 -36.58
N LEU A 67 30.00 12.68 -37.69
CA LEU A 67 30.23 11.33 -38.21
C LEU A 67 30.82 10.40 -37.14
N GLY A 68 30.26 9.20 -37.02
CA GLY A 68 30.67 8.21 -36.01
C GLY A 68 30.09 8.44 -34.60
N THR A 69 29.26 9.48 -34.40
CA THR A 69 28.55 9.67 -33.13
C THR A 69 27.25 8.88 -33.08
N LYS A 70 26.84 8.49 -31.86
CA LYS A 70 25.61 7.75 -31.64
C LYS A 70 24.44 8.71 -31.38
N LYS A 71 23.28 8.39 -31.95
CA LYS A 71 22.01 9.07 -31.71
C LYS A 71 21.04 8.15 -30.99
N MET A 72 20.18 8.76 -30.20
CA MET A 72 19.07 8.11 -29.52
C MET A 72 17.77 8.43 -30.25
N GLU A 73 16.98 7.42 -30.58
CA GLU A 73 15.67 7.58 -31.22
C GLU A 73 14.56 6.95 -30.37
N TYR A 74 13.48 7.69 -30.15
CA TYR A 74 12.31 7.21 -29.41
C TYR A 74 11.04 7.93 -29.88
N LYS A 75 9.97 7.19 -30.20
CA LYS A 75 8.67 7.70 -30.68
C LYS A 75 8.81 8.84 -31.72
N THR A 76 9.63 8.63 -32.75
CA THR A 76 9.93 9.57 -33.87
C THR A 76 10.78 10.79 -33.55
N ARG A 77 11.16 10.98 -32.29
CA ARG A 77 12.08 12.04 -31.87
C ARG A 77 13.51 11.50 -31.82
N GLN A 78 14.46 12.39 -32.07
CA GLN A 78 15.88 12.08 -32.09
C GLN A 78 16.60 12.96 -31.07
N TRP A 79 17.61 12.42 -30.40
CA TRP A 79 18.47 13.13 -29.47
C TRP A 79 19.91 12.71 -29.69
N HIS A 80 20.87 13.57 -29.37
CA HIS A 80 22.23 13.09 -29.14
C HIS A 80 22.23 12.15 -27.94
N GLU A 81 23.18 11.21 -27.91
CA GLU A 81 23.38 10.28 -26.79
C GLU A 81 23.41 11.00 -25.43
N LYS A 82 24.08 12.15 -25.35
CA LYS A 82 24.15 12.98 -24.14
C LYS A 82 22.94 13.87 -23.90
N CYS A 83 22.11 14.13 -24.92
CA CYS A 83 20.93 14.98 -24.81
C CYS A 83 19.67 14.21 -24.38
N PHE A 84 19.72 12.87 -24.43
CA PHE A 84 18.67 12.00 -23.94
C PHE A 84 18.71 11.92 -22.40
N CYS A 85 18.19 12.96 -21.75
CA CYS A 85 18.29 13.15 -20.31
C CYS A 85 16.95 12.99 -19.58
N CYS A 86 17.02 12.69 -18.29
CA CYS A 86 15.85 12.77 -17.41
C CYS A 86 15.37 14.22 -17.26
N CYS A 87 14.06 14.47 -17.34
CA CYS A 87 13.50 15.82 -17.20
C CYS A 87 13.75 16.46 -15.82
N VAL A 88 13.89 15.64 -14.76
CA VAL A 88 14.08 16.07 -13.37
C VAL A 88 15.54 16.34 -13.05
N CYS A 89 16.42 15.33 -13.15
CA CYS A 89 17.83 15.48 -12.75
C CYS A 89 18.76 15.96 -13.89
N LYS A 90 18.25 16.07 -15.13
CA LYS A 90 19.01 16.43 -16.35
C LYS A 90 20.23 15.54 -16.67
N VAL A 91 20.38 14.41 -15.98
CA VAL A 91 21.43 13.43 -16.24
C VAL A 91 21.11 12.63 -17.50
N PRO A 92 22.09 12.41 -18.41
CA PRO A 92 21.91 11.55 -19.58
C PRO A 92 21.59 10.12 -19.17
N ILE A 93 20.51 9.56 -19.72
CA ILE A 93 20.10 8.18 -19.45
C ILE A 93 20.88 7.22 -20.34
N GLY A 94 21.17 7.60 -21.60
CA GLY A 94 21.90 6.77 -22.55
C GLY A 94 21.23 5.41 -22.75
N THR A 95 21.95 4.32 -22.47
CA THR A 95 21.43 2.94 -22.58
C THR A 95 20.73 2.43 -21.30
N GLN A 96 20.59 3.27 -20.28
CA GLN A 96 19.89 2.89 -19.05
C GLN A 96 18.38 2.85 -19.27
N SER A 97 17.66 2.15 -18.39
CA SER A 97 16.20 2.10 -18.43
C SER A 97 15.59 3.48 -18.15
N PHE A 98 14.58 3.83 -18.93
CA PHE A 98 13.81 5.07 -18.77
C PHE A 98 12.32 4.78 -18.67
N ILE A 99 11.59 5.74 -18.11
CA ILE A 99 10.14 5.67 -17.95
C ILE A 99 9.55 6.87 -18.70
N PRO A 100 8.94 6.64 -19.87
CA PRO A 100 8.27 7.69 -20.61
C PRO A 100 6.89 7.97 -19.99
N ARG A 101 6.60 9.24 -19.71
CA ARG A 101 5.28 9.67 -19.26
C ARG A 101 4.85 10.89 -20.06
N GLU A 102 3.77 10.75 -20.82
CA GLU A 102 3.30 11.74 -21.78
C GLU A 102 4.40 12.09 -22.81
N GLN A 103 5.04 13.25 -22.68
CA GLN A 103 6.13 13.71 -23.55
C GLN A 103 7.46 13.87 -22.82
N GLU A 104 7.52 13.51 -21.55
CA GLU A 104 8.71 13.62 -20.72
C GLU A 104 9.34 12.26 -20.45
N ILE A 105 10.66 12.28 -20.23
CA ILE A 105 11.47 11.09 -19.99
C ILE A 105 12.01 11.17 -18.57
N TYR A 106 11.72 10.16 -17.77
CA TYR A 106 12.19 10.05 -16.40
C TYR A 106 13.22 8.92 -16.30
N CYS A 107 14.27 9.10 -15.48
CA CYS A 107 15.06 7.96 -15.02
C CYS A 107 14.28 7.20 -13.95
N ALA A 108 14.60 5.92 -13.75
CA ALA A 108 13.93 5.06 -12.77
C ALA A 108 13.86 5.70 -11.37
N LYS A 109 14.99 6.27 -10.91
CA LYS A 109 15.09 6.92 -9.60
C LYS A 109 14.17 8.15 -9.46
N CYS A 110 14.22 9.09 -10.42
CA CYS A 110 13.41 10.30 -10.34
C CYS A 110 11.91 10.02 -10.51
N TYR A 111 11.56 9.00 -11.30
CA TYR A 111 10.17 8.57 -11.42
C TYR A 111 9.67 7.99 -10.10
N GLU A 112 10.44 7.07 -9.50
CA GLU A 112 10.12 6.50 -8.19
C GLU A 112 10.01 7.60 -7.14
N ASP A 113 10.95 8.53 -7.10
CA ASP A 113 10.92 9.58 -6.10
C ASP A 113 9.68 10.48 -6.19
N LYS A 114 9.18 10.75 -7.40
CA LYS A 114 8.06 11.65 -7.66
C LYS A 114 6.69 10.96 -7.60
N TYR A 115 6.62 9.68 -7.94
CA TYR A 115 5.34 8.98 -8.14
C TYR A 115 5.16 7.73 -7.27
N ALA A 116 6.19 7.29 -6.54
CA ALA A 116 6.05 6.12 -5.69
C ALA A 116 5.17 6.41 -4.47
N THR A 117 4.26 5.49 -4.20
CA THR A 117 3.50 5.44 -2.96
C THR A 117 4.44 5.10 -1.81
N ARG A 118 4.51 5.95 -0.78
CA ARG A 118 5.39 5.78 0.38
C ARG A 118 4.59 5.46 1.63
N CYS A 119 5.09 4.53 2.45
CA CYS A 119 4.42 4.21 3.70
C CYS A 119 4.52 5.36 4.70
N ILE A 120 3.39 5.73 5.33
CA ILE A 120 3.37 6.79 6.34
C ILE A 120 4.22 6.47 7.58
N LYS A 121 4.35 5.19 7.96
CA LYS A 121 5.15 4.78 9.14
C LYS A 121 6.65 4.93 8.94
N CYS A 122 7.16 4.46 7.79
CA CYS A 122 8.61 4.30 7.58
C CYS A 122 9.17 5.16 6.45
N ASN A 123 8.31 5.89 5.73
CA ASN A 123 8.62 6.75 4.58
C ASN A 123 9.34 6.04 3.40
N LYS A 124 9.38 4.70 3.40
CA LYS A 124 9.93 3.90 2.30
C LYS A 124 8.87 3.62 1.24
N VAL A 125 9.33 3.43 0.00
CA VAL A 125 8.49 3.08 -1.14
C VAL A 125 7.80 1.72 -0.93
N ILE A 126 6.51 1.67 -1.25
CA ILE A 126 5.71 0.44 -1.26
C ILE A 126 5.77 -0.13 -2.68
N ALA A 127 6.76 -0.99 -2.94
CA ALA A 127 6.97 -1.56 -4.27
C ALA A 127 5.84 -2.51 -4.72
N SER A 128 5.30 -3.32 -3.79
CA SER A 128 4.10 -4.13 -4.05
C SER A 128 3.46 -4.60 -2.74
N GLY A 129 2.15 -4.86 -2.77
CA GLY A 129 1.47 -5.53 -1.65
C GLY A 129 1.27 -4.66 -0.40
N GLY A 130 1.03 -3.35 -0.52
CA GLY A 130 0.65 -2.49 0.60
C GLY A 130 -0.80 -2.68 1.07
N VAL A 131 -1.16 -1.95 2.12
CA VAL A 131 -2.54 -1.76 2.58
C VAL A 131 -2.85 -0.27 2.68
N THR A 132 -4.11 0.09 2.49
CA THR A 132 -4.57 1.47 2.66
C THR A 132 -5.46 1.54 3.89
N TYR A 133 -5.11 2.43 4.82
CA TYR A 133 -5.87 2.68 6.04
C TYR A 133 -6.11 4.18 6.18
N LYS A 134 -7.37 4.61 6.34
CA LYS A 134 -7.76 6.03 6.35
C LYS A 134 -7.24 6.84 5.14
N ASN A 135 -7.29 6.24 3.94
CA ASN A 135 -6.72 6.78 2.69
C ASN A 135 -5.20 6.95 2.70
N GLU A 136 -4.51 6.55 3.76
CA GLU A 136 -3.06 6.58 3.86
C GLU A 136 -2.47 5.22 3.49
N PRO A 137 -1.36 5.19 2.73
CA PRO A 137 -0.71 3.95 2.34
C PRO A 137 0.29 3.44 3.40
N TRP A 138 0.28 2.12 3.62
CA TRP A 138 1.15 1.44 4.59
C TRP A 138 1.74 0.15 4.00
N HIS A 139 2.96 -0.20 4.40
CA HIS A 139 3.42 -1.58 4.24
C HIS A 139 2.60 -2.51 5.14
N ARG A 140 2.40 -3.75 4.72
CA ARG A 140 1.71 -4.77 5.54
C ARG A 140 2.42 -4.99 6.87
N GLU A 141 3.74 -4.98 6.85
CA GLU A 141 4.62 -5.16 8.00
C GLU A 141 4.69 -3.89 8.87
N CYS A 142 4.37 -2.73 8.31
CA CYS A 142 4.26 -1.48 9.07
C CYS A 142 2.90 -1.35 9.74
N PHE A 143 1.85 -1.89 9.14
CA PHE A 143 0.50 -1.85 9.67
C PHE A 143 0.29 -2.92 10.75
N THR A 144 0.82 -2.64 11.94
CA THR A 144 0.87 -3.57 13.07
C THR A 144 0.08 -3.05 14.27
N CYS A 145 -0.37 -3.98 15.12
CA CYS A 145 -0.97 -3.65 16.40
C CYS A 145 0.01 -2.88 17.28
N THR A 146 -0.45 -1.78 17.86
CA THR A 146 0.37 -0.95 18.76
C THR A 146 0.88 -1.73 19.98
N HIS A 147 0.08 -2.67 20.50
CA HIS A 147 0.40 -3.43 21.70
C HIS A 147 1.25 -4.68 21.41
N CYS A 148 0.79 -5.59 20.55
CA CYS A 148 1.47 -6.86 20.29
C CYS A 148 2.34 -6.88 19.02
N GLN A 149 2.37 -5.80 18.25
CA GLN A 149 3.09 -5.69 16.97
C GLN A 149 2.72 -6.74 15.90
N LYS A 150 1.63 -7.50 16.09
CA LYS A 150 1.08 -8.40 15.08
C LYS A 150 0.61 -7.60 13.86
N SER A 151 0.88 -8.10 12.65
CA SER A 151 0.35 -7.52 11.41
C SER A 151 -1.17 -7.52 11.43
N LEU A 152 -1.76 -6.37 11.11
CA LEU A 152 -3.21 -6.16 11.02
C LEU A 152 -3.71 -6.26 9.57
N ALA A 153 -2.81 -6.47 8.61
CA ALA A 153 -3.17 -6.58 7.20
C ALA A 153 -4.02 -7.85 6.97
N GLY A 154 -5.29 -7.65 6.60
CA GLY A 154 -6.24 -8.75 6.37
C GLY A 154 -6.87 -9.33 7.64
N GLU A 155 -6.53 -8.80 8.80
CA GLU A 155 -7.06 -9.24 10.10
C GLU A 155 -8.15 -8.29 10.60
N ARG A 156 -8.98 -8.75 11.54
CA ARG A 156 -9.91 -7.86 12.24
C ARG A 156 -9.14 -6.97 13.20
N PHE A 157 -9.29 -5.67 13.02
CA PHE A 157 -8.65 -4.67 13.87
C PHE A 157 -9.62 -3.52 14.17
N THR A 158 -9.28 -2.74 15.17
CA THR A 158 -9.98 -1.50 15.51
C THR A 158 -8.95 -0.41 15.82
N SER A 159 -9.38 0.84 15.87
CA SER A 159 -8.49 1.97 16.18
C SER A 159 -9.03 2.75 17.38
N ARG A 160 -8.13 3.15 18.26
CA ARG A 160 -8.40 4.01 19.41
C ARG A 160 -7.32 5.06 19.52
N ASP A 161 -7.72 6.32 19.71
CA ASP A 161 -6.79 7.46 19.79
C ASP A 161 -5.81 7.50 18.61
N GLU A 162 -6.33 7.29 17.39
CA GLU A 162 -5.57 7.19 16.13
C GLU A 162 -4.54 6.04 16.05
N LYS A 163 -4.51 5.14 17.04
CA LYS A 163 -3.61 3.98 17.09
C LYS A 163 -4.35 2.69 16.76
N PRO A 164 -3.82 1.84 15.86
CA PRO A 164 -4.46 0.59 15.50
C PRO A 164 -4.15 -0.54 16.52
N PHE A 165 -5.17 -1.32 16.85
CA PHE A 165 -5.12 -2.46 17.77
C PHE A 165 -5.77 -3.70 17.14
N CYS A 166 -5.20 -4.89 17.35
CA CYS A 166 -5.89 -6.12 16.98
C CYS A 166 -7.12 -6.33 17.89
N ALA A 167 -8.09 -7.13 17.42
CA ALA A 167 -9.30 -7.43 18.19
C ALA A 167 -8.99 -7.98 19.59
N ASP A 168 -8.00 -8.85 19.71
CA ASP A 168 -7.62 -9.49 20.98
C ASP A 168 -7.04 -8.48 21.98
N CYS A 169 -6.04 -7.68 21.56
CA CYS A 169 -5.43 -6.67 22.42
C CYS A 169 -6.43 -5.58 22.78
N PHE A 170 -7.32 -5.21 21.85
CA PHE A 170 -8.36 -4.24 22.15
C PHE A 170 -9.35 -4.78 23.19
N GLY A 171 -9.75 -6.04 23.05
CA GLY A 171 -10.59 -6.73 24.02
C GLY A 171 -9.97 -6.77 25.41
N GLU A 172 -8.71 -7.17 25.51
CA GLU A 172 -8.03 -7.33 26.78
C GLU A 172 -7.76 -6.00 27.50
N LEU A 173 -7.40 -4.96 26.75
CA LEU A 173 -7.00 -3.66 27.31
C LEU A 173 -8.18 -2.71 27.56
N PHE A 174 -9.24 -2.78 26.74
CA PHE A 174 -10.28 -1.75 26.71
C PHE A 174 -11.70 -2.27 26.85
N ALA A 175 -11.96 -3.58 26.66
CA ALA A 175 -13.32 -4.08 26.81
C ALA A 175 -13.72 -4.15 28.29
N LYS A 176 -15.00 -3.89 28.54
CA LYS A 176 -15.62 -4.17 29.84
C LYS A 176 -15.55 -5.68 30.09
N ARG A 177 -15.30 -6.09 31.34
CA ARG A 177 -15.27 -7.50 31.72
C ARG A 177 -16.66 -7.92 32.21
N CYS A 178 -17.03 -9.15 31.88
CA CYS A 178 -18.25 -9.73 32.43
C CYS A 178 -18.05 -10.03 33.92
N THR A 179 -18.97 -9.58 34.77
CA THR A 179 -18.91 -9.81 36.22
C THR A 179 -18.97 -11.31 36.58
N ALA A 180 -19.72 -12.11 35.80
CA ALA A 180 -19.88 -13.54 36.10
C ALA A 180 -18.70 -14.41 35.63
N CYS A 181 -18.08 -14.13 34.48
CA CYS A 181 -17.03 -14.98 33.91
C CYS A 181 -15.65 -14.32 33.83
N ASN A 182 -15.53 -13.03 34.20
CA ASN A 182 -14.32 -12.20 34.12
C ASN A 182 -13.67 -12.07 32.73
N LYS A 183 -14.31 -12.59 31.68
CA LYS A 183 -13.84 -12.47 30.29
C LYS A 183 -14.25 -11.12 29.69
N PRO A 184 -13.44 -10.54 28.80
CA PRO A 184 -13.78 -9.30 28.10
C PRO A 184 -15.04 -9.48 27.24
N ILE A 185 -15.92 -8.47 27.27
CA ILE A 185 -17.11 -8.38 26.42
C ILE A 185 -16.68 -7.72 25.11
N THR A 186 -16.10 -8.54 24.23
CA THR A 186 -15.68 -8.09 22.90
C THR A 186 -16.88 -8.13 21.95
N GLY A 187 -17.17 -7.03 21.25
CA GLY A 187 -18.27 -6.93 20.26
C GLY A 187 -18.05 -7.74 18.97
N ILE A 188 -17.21 -8.78 19.02
CA ILE A 188 -16.96 -9.69 17.89
C ILE A 188 -18.26 -10.46 17.65
N GLY A 189 -19.05 -10.02 16.68
CA GLY A 189 -20.34 -10.61 16.31
C GLY A 189 -21.59 -9.78 16.66
N GLY A 190 -21.44 -8.52 17.09
CA GLY A 190 -22.62 -7.68 17.41
C GLY A 190 -23.35 -8.13 18.68
N THR A 191 -22.63 -8.76 19.61
CA THR A 191 -23.17 -9.31 20.85
C THR A 191 -23.74 -8.19 21.71
N LYS A 192 -25.06 -8.22 21.90
CA LYS A 192 -25.74 -7.40 22.92
C LYS A 192 -25.29 -7.87 24.29
N PHE A 193 -24.89 -6.94 25.15
CA PHE A 193 -24.51 -7.20 26.53
C PHE A 193 -25.48 -6.51 27.48
N ILE A 194 -25.55 -7.01 28.71
CA ILE A 194 -26.41 -6.47 29.75
C ILE A 194 -25.55 -5.57 30.65
N SER A 195 -26.07 -4.38 30.97
CA SER A 195 -25.38 -3.37 31.77
C SER A 195 -26.31 -2.88 32.86
N PHE A 196 -25.86 -2.92 34.12
CA PHE A 196 -26.61 -2.45 35.28
C PHE A 196 -25.64 -1.97 36.38
N GLU A 197 -25.82 -0.74 36.88
CA GLU A 197 -25.02 -0.15 37.99
C GLU A 197 -23.49 -0.28 37.86
N ASP A 198 -22.92 -0.18 36.66
CA ASP A 198 -21.49 -0.42 36.35
C ASP A 198 -21.04 -1.88 36.23
N ARG A 199 -21.91 -2.85 36.52
CA ARG A 199 -21.69 -4.26 36.22
C ARG A 199 -22.16 -4.59 34.82
N HIS A 200 -21.44 -5.52 34.19
CA HIS A 200 -21.66 -5.90 32.80
C HIS A 200 -21.69 -7.41 32.67
N TRP A 201 -22.54 -7.95 31.81
CA TRP A 201 -22.63 -9.39 31.55
C TRP A 201 -22.78 -9.68 30.07
N HIS A 202 -22.17 -10.79 29.63
CA HIS A 202 -22.61 -11.41 28.37
C HIS A 202 -24.07 -11.83 28.50
N ASN A 203 -24.79 -11.88 27.37
CA ASN A 203 -26.17 -12.38 27.36
C ASN A 203 -26.25 -13.79 27.95
N ASP A 204 -25.28 -14.64 27.59
CA ASP A 204 -25.12 -16.01 28.07
C ASP A 204 -24.45 -16.10 29.44
N CYS A 205 -24.32 -15.01 30.19
CA CYS A 205 -23.73 -14.99 31.54
C CYS A 205 -24.65 -14.32 32.57
N PHE A 206 -25.85 -13.92 32.16
CA PHE A 206 -26.81 -13.23 33.02
C PHE A 206 -27.81 -14.21 33.62
N PHE A 207 -27.40 -14.86 34.71
CA PHE A 207 -28.16 -15.91 35.41
C PHE A 207 -28.37 -15.58 36.89
N CYS A 208 -29.43 -16.14 37.47
CA CYS A 208 -29.67 -16.10 38.90
C CYS A 208 -28.60 -16.90 39.65
N ALA A 209 -27.95 -16.29 40.66
CA ALA A 209 -26.93 -16.96 41.47
C ALA A 209 -27.45 -18.19 42.23
N SER A 210 -28.74 -18.21 42.61
CA SER A 210 -29.33 -19.31 43.39
C SER A 210 -29.82 -20.50 42.54
N CYS A 211 -30.38 -20.24 41.35
CA CYS A 211 -31.05 -21.28 40.54
C CYS A 211 -30.51 -21.41 39.11
N ASN A 212 -29.48 -20.63 38.76
CA ASN A 212 -28.81 -20.62 37.47
C ASN A 212 -29.73 -20.40 36.24
N THR A 213 -30.93 -19.85 36.47
CA THR A 213 -31.89 -19.55 35.41
C THR A 213 -31.54 -18.23 34.73
N SER A 214 -31.67 -18.18 33.40
CA SER A 214 -31.41 -16.95 32.64
C SER A 214 -32.36 -15.84 33.07
N LEU A 215 -31.78 -14.68 33.38
CA LEU A 215 -32.50 -13.47 33.77
C LEU A 215 -32.69 -12.51 32.58
N VAL A 216 -32.23 -12.89 31.38
CA VAL A 216 -32.34 -12.07 30.17
C VAL A 216 -33.82 -11.82 29.86
N GLY A 217 -34.22 -10.55 29.80
CA GLY A 217 -35.61 -10.16 29.53
C GLY A 217 -36.58 -10.46 30.69
N ARG A 218 -36.07 -10.81 31.88
CA ARG A 218 -36.86 -11.04 33.09
C ARG A 218 -36.52 -10.01 34.16
N GLY A 219 -37.42 -9.82 35.11
CA GLY A 219 -37.11 -9.06 36.32
C GLY A 219 -36.05 -9.77 37.15
N PHE A 220 -35.17 -9.00 37.79
CA PHE A 220 -34.13 -9.48 38.70
C PHE A 220 -34.03 -8.55 39.90
N ILE A 221 -33.41 -9.05 40.98
CA ILE A 221 -33.15 -8.31 42.21
C ILE A 221 -31.65 -8.43 42.50
N THR A 222 -31.04 -7.34 42.92
CA THR A 222 -29.65 -7.34 43.40
C THR A 222 -29.60 -7.77 44.85
N ASP A 223 -28.73 -8.75 45.15
CA ASP A 223 -28.46 -9.23 46.49
C ASP A 223 -26.96 -9.15 46.73
N GLN A 224 -26.52 -8.05 47.37
CA GLN A 224 -25.10 -7.71 47.51
C GLN A 224 -24.37 -7.67 46.15
N GLU A 225 -23.36 -8.53 45.96
CA GLU A 225 -22.57 -8.65 44.72
C GLU A 225 -23.26 -9.52 43.65
N ASP A 226 -24.29 -10.27 44.03
CA ASP A 226 -24.99 -11.21 43.17
C ASP A 226 -26.31 -10.66 42.62
N ILE A 227 -26.82 -11.33 41.59
CA ILE A 227 -28.14 -11.10 41.00
C ILE A 227 -28.99 -12.36 41.16
N ILE A 228 -30.23 -12.19 41.60
CA ILE A 228 -31.15 -13.30 41.83
C ILE A 228 -32.51 -13.03 41.16
N CYS A 229 -33.24 -14.10 40.85
CA CYS A 229 -34.59 -13.98 40.34
C CYS A 229 -35.57 -13.62 41.47
N PRO A 230 -36.74 -13.03 41.15
CA PRO A 230 -37.75 -12.68 42.14
C PRO A 230 -38.22 -13.85 43.01
N GLU A 231 -38.27 -15.06 42.44
CA GLU A 231 -38.68 -16.26 43.18
C GLU A 231 -37.64 -16.69 44.22
N CYS A 232 -36.35 -16.68 43.87
CA CYS A 232 -35.28 -16.96 44.82
C CYS A 232 -35.14 -15.87 45.88
N ALA A 233 -35.42 -14.60 45.54
CA ALA A 233 -35.44 -13.51 46.50
C ALA A 233 -36.55 -13.69 47.55
N LYS A 234 -37.76 -14.06 47.12
CA LYS A 234 -38.87 -14.37 48.04
C LYS A 234 -38.51 -15.51 48.99
N GLN A 235 -37.85 -16.55 48.50
CA GLN A 235 -37.43 -17.70 49.32
C GLN A 235 -36.39 -17.35 50.37
N LYS A 236 -35.58 -16.30 50.17
CA LYS A 236 -34.60 -15.82 51.17
C LYS A 236 -35.22 -14.96 52.29
N LEU A 237 -36.46 -14.49 52.11
CA LEU A 237 -37.17 -13.60 53.06
C LEU A 237 -38.07 -14.37 54.04
N ILE A 238 -38.10 -15.70 53.95
CA ILE A 238 -38.87 -16.61 54.79
C ILE A 238 -37.88 -17.39 55.68
#